data_AF-A0A651E886-F1
#
_entry.id   AF-A0A651E886-F1
#
_cell.length_a   1.000
_cell.length_b   1.000
_cell.length_c   1.000
_cell.angle_alpha   90.00
_cell.angle_beta   90.00
_cell.angle_gamma   90.00
#
_symmetry.space_group_name_H-M   'P 1'
#
loop_
_entity.id
_entity.type
_entity.pdbx_description
1 polymer ?
#
loop_
_entity_poly.entity_id
_entity_poly.type
_entity_poly.pdbx_seq_one_letter_code
_entity_poly.pdbx_strand_id
1 'polypeptide(L)' 'MNPLQSKLVRFLQADLDLSDAAIATALRQLNGQLPHLLPMVLWQYGLVTLDQLDSIFDWLETA' A
#
# COMPACT_ATOMS: atom_id res chain seq x y z
N MET A 1 8.96 1.79 13.05
CA MET A 1 8.44 1.51 11.69
C MET A 1 8.84 0.10 11.33
N ASN A 2 7.89 -0.74 10.93
CA ASN A 2 8.16 -2.14 10.59
C ASN A 2 8.88 -2.18 9.22
N PRO A 3 9.97 -2.94 9.03
CA PRO A 3 10.76 -2.90 7.78
C PRO A 3 9.93 -3.26 6.53
N LEU A 4 8.93 -4.14 6.68
CA LEU A 4 7.99 -4.51 5.61
C LEU A 4 7.16 -3.30 5.13
N GLN A 5 6.71 -2.46 6.05
CA GLN A 5 5.93 -1.26 5.73
C GLN A 5 6.74 -0.27 4.89
N SER A 6 8.01 -0.05 5.25
CA SER A 6 8.89 0.85 4.50
C SER A 6 9.20 0.33 3.10
N LYS A 7 9.36 -0.98 2.92
CA LYS A 7 9.52 -1.61 1.60
C LYS A 7 8.25 -1.44 0.75
N LEU A 8 7.08 -1.70 1.35
CA LEU A 8 5.79 -1.58 0.67
C LEU A 8 5.54 -0.15 0.20
N VAL A 9 5.79 0.85 1.06
CA VAL A 9 5.66 2.28 0.68
C VAL A 9 6.55 2.61 -0.51
N ARG A 10 7.79 2.11 -0.55
CA ARG A 10 8.68 2.33 -1.69
C ARG A 10 8.16 1.68 -2.97
N PHE A 11 7.62 0.47 -2.89
CA PHE A 11 6.98 -0.19 -4.03
C PHE A 11 5.79 0.62 -4.54
N LEU A 12 4.90 1.07 -3.65
CA LEU A 12 3.76 1.91 -4.02
C LEU A 12 4.21 3.22 -4.71
N GLN A 13 5.31 3.82 -4.27
CA GLN A 13 5.82 5.05 -4.88
C GLN A 13 6.53 4.82 -6.21
N ALA A 14 7.33 3.75 -6.31
CA ALA A 14 8.19 3.52 -7.47
C ALA A 14 7.48 2.78 -8.61
N ASP A 15 6.69 1.76 -8.27
CA ASP A 15 6.03 0.88 -9.25
C ASP A 15 4.62 1.38 -9.61
N LEU A 16 3.91 1.94 -8.63
CA LEU A 16 2.51 2.34 -8.79
C LEU A 16 2.32 3.85 -8.95
N ASP A 17 3.42 4.62 -8.93
CA ASP A 17 3.43 6.09 -9.03
C ASP A 17 2.48 6.78 -8.02
N LEU A 18 2.27 6.14 -6.85
CA LEU A 18 1.39 6.72 -5.84
C LEU A 18 2.05 7.92 -5.18
N SER A 19 1.30 9.03 -5.14
CA SER A 19 1.72 10.22 -4.41
C SER A 19 1.83 9.94 -2.91
N ASP A 20 2.87 10.51 -2.28
CA ASP A 20 3.14 10.39 -0.84
C ASP A 20 1.91 10.78 0.02
N ALA A 21 1.12 11.75 -0.45
CA ALA A 21 -0.10 12.19 0.21
C ALA A 21 -1.21 11.11 0.23
N ALA A 22 -1.33 10.32 -0.83
CA ALA A 22 -2.27 9.20 -0.92
C ALA A 22 -1.88 8.09 0.06
N ILE A 23 -0.59 7.72 0.06
CA ILE A 23 -0.03 6.72 0.96
C ILE A 23 -0.15 7.16 2.43
N ALA A 24 0.19 8.41 2.74
CA ALA A 24 0.07 8.95 4.09
C ALA A 24 -1.37 8.94 4.61
N THR A 25 -2.35 9.15 3.71
CA THR A 25 -3.77 9.09 4.06
C THR A 25 -4.19 7.66 4.40
N ALA A 26 -3.80 6.68 3.58
CA ALA A 26 -4.08 5.28 3.84
C ALA A 26 -3.37 4.76 5.11
N LEU A 27 -2.13 5.18 5.35
CA LEU A 27 -1.37 4.84 6.56
C LEU A 27 -1.98 5.43 7.83
N ARG A 28 -2.51 6.66 7.77
CA ARG A 28 -3.24 7.27 8.89
C ARG A 28 -4.50 6.49 9.24
N GLN A 29 -5.24 6.00 8.23
CA GLN A 29 -6.45 5.21 8.43
C GLN A 29 -6.17 3.85 9.07
N LEU A 30 -5.05 3.23 8.73
CA LEU A 30 -4.64 1.98 9.36
C LEU A 30 -4.34 2.14 10.84
N ASN A 31 -3.95 3.32 11.32
CA ASN A 31 -3.73 3.61 12.75
C ASN A 31 -2.94 2.52 13.52
N GLY A 32 -1.93 1.93 12.87
CA GLY A 32 -1.11 0.84 13.43
C GLY A 32 -1.65 -0.58 13.24
N GLN A 33 -2.73 -0.76 12.49
CA GLN A 33 -3.25 -2.06 12.05
C GLN A 33 -2.31 -2.76 11.06
N LEU A 34 -2.65 -4.01 10.78
CA LEU A 34 -1.84 -4.93 10.00
C LEU A 34 -1.52 -4.39 8.59
N PRO A 35 -0.26 -4.44 8.15
CA PRO A 35 0.18 -3.87 6.87
C PRO A 35 -0.49 -4.51 5.64
N HIS A 36 -1.02 -5.74 5.77
CA HIS A 36 -1.79 -6.40 4.70
C HIS A 36 -3.17 -5.75 4.45
N LEU A 37 -3.63 -4.84 5.32
CA LEU A 37 -4.87 -4.08 5.10
C LEU A 37 -4.62 -2.82 4.27
N LEU A 38 -3.37 -2.38 4.11
CA LEU A 38 -3.04 -1.20 3.30
C LEU A 38 -3.51 -1.31 1.84
N PRO A 39 -3.30 -2.42 1.12
CA PRO A 39 -3.76 -2.56 -0.26
C PRO A 39 -5.30 -2.43 -0.34
N MET A 40 -6.01 -3.04 0.61
CA MET A 40 -7.47 -2.96 0.70
C MET A 40 -7.95 -1.52 0.94
N VAL A 41 -7.29 -0.78 1.83
CA VAL A 41 -7.60 0.64 2.06
C VAL A 41 -7.35 1.45 0.80
N LEU A 42 -6.22 1.27 0.12
CA LEU A 42 -5.93 1.99 -1.12
C LEU A 42 -7.03 1.77 -2.18
N TRP A 43 -7.50 0.53 -2.33
CA TRP A 43 -8.57 0.20 -3.27
C TRP A 43 -9.93 0.78 -2.86
N GLN A 44 -10.29 0.73 -1.57
CA GLN A 44 -11.55 1.32 -1.07
C GLN A 44 -11.64 2.83 -1.31
N TYR A 45 -10.51 3.52 -1.29
CA TYR A 45 -10.42 4.96 -1.57
C TYR A 45 -10.28 5.25 -3.08
N GLY A 46 -10.24 4.23 -3.94
CA GLY A 46 -10.04 4.38 -5.38
C GLY A 46 -8.64 4.90 -5.76
N LEU A 47 -7.66 4.74 -4.87
CA LEU A 47 -6.28 5.18 -5.09
C LEU A 47 -5.49 4.18 -5.94
N VAL A 48 -5.95 2.92 -6.00
CA VAL A 48 -5.40 1.86 -6.85
C VAL A 48 -6.53 1.14 -7.57
N THR A 49 -6.24 0.62 -8.76
CA THR A 49 -7.14 -0.26 -9.49
C THR A 49 -7.08 -1.69 -8.95
N LEU A 50 -8.00 -2.55 -9.40
CA LEU A 50 -8.00 -3.97 -9.01
C LEU A 50 -6.75 -4.72 -9.53
N ASP A 51 -6.22 -4.32 -10.68
CA ASP A 51 -4.99 -4.86 -11.27
C ASP A 51 -3.74 -4.47 -10.45
N GLN A 52 -3.67 -3.21 -10.03
CA GLN A 52 -2.64 -2.71 -9.12
C GLN A 52 -2.76 -3.36 -7.73
N LEU A 53 -3.98 -3.56 -7.24
CA LEU A 53 -4.25 -4.26 -5.99
C LEU A 53 -3.66 -5.68 -6.02
N ASP A 54 -3.90 -6.42 -7.10
CA ASP A 54 -3.37 -7.77 -7.30
C ASP A 54 -1.83 -7.78 -7.28
N SER A 55 -1.21 -6.84 -8.01
CA SER A 55 0.25 -6.67 -8.02
C SER A 55 0.85 -6.36 -6.65
N ILE A 56 0.13 -5.60 -5.81
CA ILE A 56 0.56 -5.33 -4.42
C ILE A 56 0.51 -6.62 -3.58
N PHE A 57 -0.52 -7.44 -3.76
CA PHE A 57 -0.64 -8.71 -3.04
C PHE A 57 0.43 -9.71 -3.47
N ASP A 58 0.68 -9.85 -4.78
CA ASP A 58 1.77 -10.69 -5.31
C ASP A 58 3.14 -10.26 -4.77
N TRP A 59 3.39 -8.94 -4.71
CA TRP A 59 4.60 -8.40 -4.09
C TRP A 59 4.68 -8.71 -2.59
N LEU A 60 3.55 -8.63 -1.86
CA LEU A 60 3.51 -8.95 -0.43
C LEU A 60 3.78 -10.43 -0.13
N GLU A 61 3.43 -11.35 -1.04
CA GLU A 61 3.76 -12.77 -0.90
C GLU A 61 5.24 -13.09 -1.14
N THR A 62 5.96 -12.22 -1.86
CA THR A 62 7.36 -12.42 -2.25
C THR A 62 8.39 -11.66 -1.39
N ALA A 63 7.96 -10.73 -0.51
CA ALA A 63 8.81 -9.75 0.20
C ALA A 63 9.25 -10.12 1.64
#